data_AF-A0A9J6EIQ2-F1
#
_entry.id   AF-A0A9J6EIQ2-F1
#
_cell.length_a   1.000
_cell.length_b   1.000
_cell.length_c   1.000
_cell.angle_alpha   90.00
_cell.angle_beta   90.00
_cell.angle_gamma   90.00
#
_symmetry.space_group_name_H-M   'P 1'
#
loop_
_entity.id
_entity.type
_entity.pdbx_description
1 polymer ?
#
loop_
_entity_poly.entity_id
_entity_poly.type
_entity_poly.pdbx_seq_one_letter_code
_entity_poly.pdbx_strand_id
1 'polypeptide(L)'
;MNTSTETLMAHLRVRTHGVEIIPARMIGTTKSAAITFFGPTLPRTVYYYGGELRCYPFRPTIQVCKVCRENGHRADVCPHPDRPICRLCGLTNPTDGHPCSISCASCGEAHPTGDPTCKKRLKPPKPKQPQVQAGYSDKLQQGTSNDPPRTKNLRWFSSEEEENAYKSADDKHSSRSHSRSPGRKPHSPSKKSAPAPTQQNLHHGPPGGGAKGNGGDQGCTQQASSLPVSWAEAVAPKSACTPPITQNVHYQAVIAENKQLKQRLDKYENKIMWLEKQLAQLMGATPKTTVQASQNLTSQPSEKLRDNEHIQPQSTPPRDPVANIGTEQTATNLTLQQQLQLMQQHILQQTEAQMKQFFVEFQDLKRYVHESLDKETKRRRKQSQPRSQESNAKSMLTSDAESTPTSSHHGN
;
A
#
# COMPACT_ATOMS: atom_id res chain seq x y z
N MET A 1 18.54 -2.44 -9.49
CA MET A 1 18.59 -1.41 -8.44
C MET A 1 17.23 -1.38 -7.77
N ASN A 2 17.16 -1.67 -6.46
CA ASN A 2 15.90 -1.57 -5.73
C ASN A 2 15.75 -0.12 -5.29
N THR A 3 14.74 0.57 -5.80
CA THR A 3 14.37 1.92 -5.33
C THR A 3 13.97 1.83 -3.87
N SER A 4 14.52 2.70 -3.02
CA SER A 4 14.09 2.79 -1.62
C SER A 4 12.63 3.29 -1.56
N THR A 5 11.92 2.93 -0.49
CA THR A 5 10.56 3.42 -0.25
C THR A 5 10.48 4.94 -0.25
N GLU A 6 11.48 5.60 0.35
CA GLU A 6 11.57 7.07 0.40
C GLU A 6 11.70 7.70 -0.99
N THR A 7 12.61 7.18 -1.81
CA THR A 7 12.79 7.65 -3.19
C THR A 7 11.55 7.38 -4.03
N LEU A 8 10.91 6.22 -3.86
CA LEU A 8 9.66 5.89 -4.53
C LEU A 8 8.58 6.92 -4.20
N MET A 9 8.34 7.18 -2.92
CA MET A 9 7.34 8.16 -2.46
C MET A 9 7.67 9.59 -2.90
N ALA A 10 8.94 9.98 -2.84
CA ALA A 10 9.38 11.33 -3.20
C ALA A 10 9.07 11.71 -4.65
N HIS A 11 9.04 10.74 -5.57
CA HIS A 11 8.85 10.97 -7.00
C HIS A 11 7.52 10.47 -7.56
N LEU A 12 6.71 9.77 -6.77
CA LEU A 12 5.40 9.29 -7.19
C LEU A 12 4.34 10.39 -7.07
N ARG A 13 3.52 10.55 -8.10
CA ARG A 13 2.43 11.55 -8.16
C ARG A 13 1.17 10.93 -8.77
N VAL A 14 0.01 11.40 -8.33
CA VAL A 14 -1.30 11.05 -8.89
C VAL A 14 -2.00 12.33 -9.36
N ARG A 15 -2.67 12.30 -10.51
CA ARG A 15 -3.44 13.45 -11.04
C ARG A 15 -4.94 13.37 -10.76
N THR A 16 -5.44 12.18 -10.44
CA THR A 16 -6.86 11.96 -10.14
C THR A 16 -7.28 12.76 -8.91
N HIS A 17 -8.28 13.62 -9.05
CA HIS A 17 -8.81 14.44 -7.97
C HIS A 17 -9.40 13.59 -6.84
N GLY A 18 -9.18 14.00 -5.59
CA GLY A 18 -9.69 13.30 -4.41
C GLY A 18 -9.02 11.95 -4.15
N VAL A 19 -7.90 11.65 -4.82
CA VAL A 19 -7.08 10.46 -4.56
C VAL A 19 -5.72 10.90 -4.01
N GLU A 20 -5.34 10.31 -2.88
CA GLU A 20 -4.06 10.50 -2.22
C GLU A 20 -3.28 9.18 -2.20
N ILE A 21 -1.96 9.26 -2.29
CA ILE A 21 -1.06 8.10 -2.15
C ILE A 21 -0.68 8.00 -0.68
N ILE A 22 -1.00 6.89 -0.02
CA ILE A 22 -0.69 6.68 1.40
C ILE A 22 0.72 6.06 1.56
N PRO A 23 0.93 4.72 1.49
CA PRO A 23 2.27 4.19 1.21
C PRO A 23 2.43 3.60 -0.19
N ALA A 24 3.67 3.60 -0.67
CA ALA A 24 4.12 2.82 -1.81
C ALA A 24 5.38 2.04 -1.44
N ARG A 25 5.52 0.81 -1.93
CA ARG A 25 6.74 -0.01 -1.74
C ARG A 25 7.03 -0.88 -2.94
N MET A 26 8.30 -1.17 -3.18
CA MET A 26 8.71 -2.16 -4.19
C MET A 26 8.26 -3.57 -3.80
N ILE A 27 7.83 -4.37 -4.78
CA ILE A 27 7.45 -5.78 -4.58
C ILE A 27 8.69 -6.65 -4.82
N GLY A 28 9.34 -7.07 -3.73
CA GLY A 28 10.55 -7.90 -3.80
C GLY A 28 11.66 -7.22 -4.61
N THR A 29 12.26 -7.96 -5.55
CA THR A 29 13.31 -7.48 -6.47
C THR A 29 12.77 -7.11 -7.85
N THR A 30 11.44 -7.05 -8.00
CA THR A 30 10.81 -6.77 -9.29
C THR A 30 10.81 -5.28 -9.63
N LYS A 31 10.46 -4.94 -10.87
CA LYS A 31 10.22 -3.55 -11.31
C LYS A 31 8.81 -3.05 -10.95
N SER A 32 8.06 -3.80 -10.13
CA SER A 32 6.69 -3.47 -9.74
C SER A 32 6.65 -2.91 -8.33
N ALA A 33 5.75 -1.94 -8.11
CA ALA A 33 5.48 -1.37 -6.81
C ALA A 33 4.02 -1.62 -6.40
N ALA A 34 3.80 -1.90 -5.12
CA ALA A 34 2.48 -1.89 -4.51
C ALA A 34 2.23 -0.46 -4.00
N ILE A 35 1.16 0.16 -4.48
CA ILE A 35 0.77 1.53 -4.13
C ILE A 35 -0.61 1.47 -3.49
N THR A 36 -0.74 2.04 -2.31
CA THR A 36 -2.03 2.17 -1.60
C THR A 36 -2.59 3.56 -1.85
N PHE A 37 -3.82 3.63 -2.32
CA PHE A 37 -4.53 4.87 -2.59
C PHE A 37 -5.62 5.09 -1.55
N PHE A 38 -5.76 6.33 -1.08
CA PHE A 38 -6.94 6.81 -0.35
C PHE A 38 -7.79 7.62 -1.32
N GLY A 39 -9.04 7.21 -1.54
CA GLY A 39 -9.94 7.97 -2.41
C GLY A 39 -11.11 7.13 -2.95
N PRO A 40 -12.05 7.77 -3.66
CA PRO A 40 -13.26 7.11 -4.14
C PRO A 40 -13.04 6.26 -5.40
N THR A 41 -11.90 6.41 -6.08
CA THR A 41 -11.62 5.69 -7.33
C THR A 41 -10.15 5.30 -7.42
N LEU A 42 -9.86 4.18 -8.09
CA LEU A 42 -8.48 3.78 -8.37
C LEU A 42 -7.97 4.55 -9.60
N PRO A 43 -6.83 5.26 -9.51
CA PRO A 43 -6.24 5.92 -10.68
C PRO A 43 -5.89 4.92 -11.77
N ARG A 44 -6.14 5.27 -13.03
CA ARG A 44 -5.67 4.48 -14.18
C ARG A 44 -4.17 4.58 -14.38
N THR A 45 -3.60 5.75 -14.09
CA THR A 45 -2.17 6.05 -14.23
C THR A 45 -1.63 6.82 -13.03
N VAL A 46 -0.34 6.60 -12.76
CA VAL A 46 0.49 7.38 -11.83
C VAL A 46 1.72 7.89 -12.57
N TYR A 47 2.33 8.94 -12.04
CA TYR A 47 3.54 9.51 -12.61
C TYR A 47 4.72 9.24 -11.67
N TYR A 48 5.81 8.70 -12.22
CA TYR A 48 7.05 8.42 -11.48
C TYR A 48 8.24 8.98 -12.27
N TYR A 49 8.99 9.90 -11.68
CA TYR A 49 10.01 10.70 -12.40
C TYR A 49 9.50 11.35 -13.70
N GLY A 50 8.22 11.76 -13.72
CA GLY A 50 7.58 12.34 -14.90
C GLY A 50 7.09 11.34 -15.94
N GLY A 51 7.49 10.06 -15.84
CA GLY A 51 6.97 8.99 -16.70
C GLY A 51 5.59 8.52 -16.25
N GLU A 52 4.67 8.35 -17.20
CA GLU A 52 3.33 7.83 -16.95
C GLU A 52 3.34 6.29 -16.89
N LEU A 53 2.84 5.74 -15.78
CA LEU A 53 2.77 4.30 -15.53
C LEU A 53 1.32 3.90 -15.27
N ARG A 54 0.88 2.81 -15.92
CA ARG A 54 -0.46 2.25 -15.69
C ARG A 54 -0.53 1.55 -14.34
N CYS A 55 -1.60 1.82 -13.61
CA CYS A 55 -1.95 1.11 -12.39
C CYS A 55 -2.93 -0.03 -12.72
N TYR A 56 -2.76 -1.14 -12.01
CA TYR A 56 -3.70 -2.25 -12.04
C TYR A 56 -4.18 -2.52 -10.61
N PRO A 57 -5.46 -2.88 -10.41
CA PRO A 57 -5.95 -3.33 -9.12
C PRO A 57 -5.06 -4.45 -8.59
N PHE A 58 -4.52 -4.29 -7.39
CA PHE A 58 -3.70 -5.32 -6.78
C PHE A 58 -4.59 -6.54 -6.47
N ARG A 59 -4.34 -7.63 -7.21
CA ARG A 59 -4.96 -8.92 -6.92
C ARG A 59 -3.98 -9.72 -6.06
N PRO A 60 -4.26 -9.94 -4.77
CA PRO A 60 -3.40 -10.77 -3.95
C PRO A 60 -3.32 -12.16 -4.59
N THR A 61 -2.15 -12.52 -5.08
CA THR A 61 -1.91 -13.88 -5.56
C THR A 61 -1.89 -14.80 -4.36
N ILE A 62 -2.59 -15.93 -4.44
CA ILE A 62 -2.51 -16.97 -3.41
C ILE A 62 -1.05 -17.40 -3.30
N GLN A 63 -0.49 -17.20 -2.12
CA GLN A 63 0.84 -17.68 -1.82
C GLN A 63 0.81 -19.20 -1.76
N VAL A 64 1.69 -19.84 -2.55
CA VAL A 64 1.88 -21.28 -2.57
C VAL A 64 3.18 -21.59 -1.84
N CYS A 65 3.12 -22.48 -0.85
CA CYS A 65 4.30 -22.93 -0.14
C CYS A 65 5.28 -23.61 -1.09
N LYS A 66 6.59 -23.30 -0.97
CA LYS A 66 7.60 -23.95 -1.82
C LYS A 66 7.94 -25.38 -1.38
N VAL A 67 7.57 -25.76 -0.16
CA VAL A 67 7.83 -27.08 0.43
C VAL A 67 6.65 -28.01 0.19
N CYS A 68 5.52 -27.80 0.90
CA CYS A 68 4.36 -28.68 0.80
C CYS A 68 3.39 -28.33 -0.35
N ARG A 69 3.62 -27.24 -1.09
CA ARG A 69 2.78 -26.80 -2.23
C ARG A 69 1.33 -26.47 -1.90
N GLU A 70 0.96 -26.41 -0.63
CA GLU A 70 -0.34 -25.93 -0.20
C GLU A 70 -0.44 -24.40 -0.27
N ASN A 71 -1.67 -23.92 -0.30
CA ASN A 71 -2.00 -22.50 -0.37
C ASN A 71 -2.03 -21.88 1.04
N GLY A 72 -1.68 -20.60 1.14
CA GLY A 72 -1.96 -19.78 2.32
C GLY A 72 -0.79 -19.58 3.29
N HIS A 73 0.37 -20.19 3.05
CA HIS A 73 1.54 -20.01 3.90
C HIS A 73 2.84 -19.98 3.09
N ARG A 74 3.91 -19.49 3.73
CA ARG A 74 5.25 -19.41 3.15
C ARG A 74 6.07 -20.65 3.56
N ALA A 75 7.16 -20.91 2.83
CA ALA A 75 8.05 -22.05 3.13
C ALA A 75 8.66 -22.01 4.54
N ASP A 76 8.99 -20.81 5.03
CA ASP A 76 9.57 -20.57 6.35
C ASP A 76 8.59 -20.76 7.52
N VAL A 77 7.28 -20.73 7.24
CA VAL A 77 6.21 -20.97 8.22
C VAL A 77 5.35 -22.15 7.79
N CYS A 78 5.96 -23.12 7.10
CA CYS A 78 5.27 -24.31 6.63
C CYS A 78 4.84 -25.17 7.84
N PRO A 79 3.55 -25.55 7.97
CA PRO A 79 3.12 -26.49 9.00
C PRO A 79 3.61 -27.92 8.73
N HIS A 80 4.08 -28.19 7.50
CA HIS A 80 4.52 -29.50 7.04
C HIS A 80 5.92 -29.42 6.37
N PRO A 81 6.98 -29.06 7.12
CA PRO A 81 8.32 -28.97 6.56
C PRO A 81 8.87 -30.35 6.14
N ASP A 82 8.48 -31.42 6.85
CA ASP A 82 8.95 -32.80 6.63
C ASP A 82 8.20 -33.53 5.51
N ARG A 83 7.28 -32.84 4.82
CA ARG A 83 6.50 -33.38 3.71
C ARG A 83 6.71 -32.58 2.41
N PRO A 84 7.95 -32.45 1.90
CA PRO A 84 8.18 -31.81 0.61
C PRO A 84 7.37 -32.48 -0.49
N ILE A 85 6.76 -31.67 -1.35
CA ILE A 85 6.04 -32.13 -2.54
C ILE A 85 6.87 -31.79 -3.77
N CYS A 86 7.06 -32.79 -4.65
CA CYS A 86 7.75 -32.61 -5.92
C CYS A 86 7.07 -31.52 -6.75
N ARG A 87 7.89 -30.57 -7.24
CA ARG A 87 7.39 -29.47 -8.07
C ARG A 87 6.81 -29.96 -9.40
N LEU A 88 7.33 -31.04 -9.97
CA LEU A 88 6.97 -31.50 -11.31
C LEU A 88 5.75 -32.41 -11.32
N CYS A 89 5.68 -33.37 -10.40
CA CYS A 89 4.67 -34.44 -10.41
C CYS A 89 3.71 -34.42 -9.20
N GLY A 90 3.96 -33.57 -8.20
CA GLY A 90 3.11 -33.53 -7.01
C GLY A 90 3.26 -34.70 -6.03
N LEU A 91 4.25 -35.58 -6.23
CA LEU A 91 4.54 -36.69 -5.31
C LEU A 91 5.03 -36.16 -3.96
N THR A 92 4.50 -36.69 -2.86
CA THR A 92 4.91 -36.40 -1.48
C THR A 92 6.19 -37.17 -1.13
N ASN A 93 7.15 -36.50 -0.50
CA ASN A 93 8.45 -37.05 -0.12
C ASN A 93 9.17 -37.76 -1.28
N PRO A 94 9.39 -37.06 -2.41
CA PRO A 94 10.12 -37.64 -3.53
C PRO A 94 11.55 -37.99 -3.10
N THR A 95 12.05 -39.14 -3.51
CA THR A 95 13.48 -39.43 -3.45
C THR A 95 14.22 -38.55 -4.46
N ASP A 96 15.47 -38.18 -4.14
CA ASP A 96 16.33 -37.46 -5.07
C ASP A 96 16.47 -38.25 -6.37
N GLY A 97 16.13 -37.62 -7.50
CA GLY A 97 16.17 -38.26 -8.82
C GLY A 97 15.02 -39.20 -9.15
N HIS A 98 13.90 -39.19 -8.41
CA HIS A 98 12.73 -40.02 -8.77
C HIS A 98 12.22 -39.73 -10.21
N PRO A 99 11.76 -40.76 -10.94
CA PRO A 99 11.19 -40.59 -12.27
C PRO A 99 9.91 -39.74 -12.18
N CYS A 100 9.98 -38.50 -12.69
CA CYS A 100 8.87 -37.55 -12.67
C CYS A 100 8.07 -37.61 -13.97
N SER A 101 6.75 -37.82 -13.87
CA SER A 101 5.81 -37.40 -14.91
C SER A 101 5.25 -36.01 -14.57
N ILE A 102 5.22 -35.08 -15.51
CA ILE A 102 4.76 -33.71 -15.23
C ILE A 102 3.24 -33.72 -15.02
N SER A 103 2.81 -33.53 -13.78
CA SER A 103 1.40 -33.44 -13.39
C SER A 103 1.23 -32.52 -12.18
N CYS A 104 0.18 -31.70 -12.21
CA CYS A 104 -0.10 -30.77 -11.13
C CYS A 104 -0.85 -31.44 -9.98
N ALA A 105 -0.31 -31.42 -8.76
CA ALA A 105 -0.99 -31.95 -7.57
C ALA A 105 -2.38 -31.32 -7.32
N SER A 106 -2.57 -30.05 -7.72
CA SER A 106 -3.81 -29.32 -7.46
C SER A 106 -4.91 -29.64 -8.48
N CYS A 107 -4.59 -29.66 -9.78
CA CYS A 107 -5.58 -29.83 -10.85
C CYS A 107 -5.50 -31.14 -11.64
N GLY A 108 -4.37 -31.85 -11.58
CA GLY A 108 -4.12 -33.08 -12.35
C GLY A 108 -3.68 -32.84 -13.81
N GLU A 109 -3.61 -31.59 -14.28
CA GLU A 109 -3.22 -31.28 -15.66
C GLU A 109 -1.69 -31.34 -15.86
N ALA A 110 -1.25 -31.44 -17.13
CA ALA A 110 0.14 -31.61 -17.54
C ALA A 110 0.97 -30.31 -17.44
N HIS A 111 1.11 -29.80 -16.23
CA HIS A 111 2.00 -28.69 -15.91
C HIS A 111 2.55 -28.85 -14.48
N PRO A 112 3.69 -28.20 -14.14
CA PRO A 112 4.25 -28.28 -12.80
C PRO A 112 3.28 -27.81 -11.71
N THR A 113 3.38 -28.40 -10.52
CA THR A 113 2.63 -27.97 -9.33
C THR A 113 3.02 -26.55 -8.94
N GLY A 114 2.02 -25.66 -8.86
CA GLY A 114 2.22 -24.24 -8.59
C GLY A 114 2.56 -23.40 -9.83
N ASP A 115 2.35 -23.90 -11.04
CA ASP A 115 2.44 -23.09 -12.27
C ASP A 115 1.44 -21.91 -12.24
N PRO A 116 1.81 -20.68 -12.65
CA PRO A 116 0.88 -19.55 -12.75
C PRO A 116 -0.27 -19.79 -13.74
N THR A 117 -0.13 -20.70 -14.70
CA THR A 117 -1.18 -21.08 -15.65
C THR A 117 -2.24 -22.03 -15.06
N CYS A 118 -2.01 -22.54 -13.84
CA CYS A 118 -2.94 -23.44 -13.15
C CYS A 118 -4.27 -22.73 -12.83
N LYS A 119 -5.35 -23.13 -13.48
CA LYS A 119 -6.71 -22.58 -13.27
C LYS A 119 -7.18 -22.68 -11.81
N LYS A 120 -6.80 -23.74 -11.09
CA LYS A 120 -7.16 -23.91 -9.66
C LYS A 120 -6.35 -23.00 -8.73
N ARG A 121 -5.13 -22.62 -9.12
CA ARG A 121 -4.27 -21.69 -8.35
C ARG A 121 -4.78 -20.25 -8.44
N LEU A 122 -5.34 -19.88 -9.59
CA LEU A 122 -5.82 -18.51 -9.83
C LEU A 122 -7.19 -18.22 -9.23
N LYS A 123 -7.95 -19.25 -8.81
CA LYS A 123 -9.25 -19.03 -8.16
C LYS A 123 -9.00 -18.52 -6.74
N PRO A 124 -9.30 -17.23 -6.43
CA PRO A 124 -9.25 -16.76 -5.04
C PRO A 124 -10.11 -17.70 -4.19
N PRO A 125 -9.70 -18.01 -2.94
CA PRO A 125 -10.59 -18.72 -2.05
C PRO A 125 -11.90 -17.93 -2.04
N LYS A 126 -13.02 -18.61 -2.34
CA LYS A 126 -14.33 -17.96 -2.23
C LYS A 126 -14.35 -17.32 -0.84
N PRO A 127 -14.63 -16.01 -0.71
CA PRO A 127 -14.74 -15.40 0.59
C PRO A 127 -15.68 -16.32 1.36
N LYS A 128 -15.22 -16.88 2.49
CA LYS A 128 -16.12 -17.62 3.37
C LYS A 128 -17.20 -16.61 3.67
N GLN A 129 -18.39 -16.78 3.07
CA GLN A 129 -19.52 -15.94 3.43
C GLN A 129 -19.55 -16.02 4.94
N PRO A 130 -19.52 -14.88 5.66
CA PRO A 130 -19.67 -14.92 7.09
C PRO A 130 -20.89 -15.80 7.32
N GLN A 131 -20.68 -16.95 7.96
CA GLN A 131 -21.79 -17.77 8.42
C GLN A 131 -22.51 -16.83 9.37
N VAL A 132 -23.51 -16.13 8.85
CA VAL A 132 -24.45 -15.36 9.63
C VAL A 132 -24.96 -16.40 10.58
N GLN A 133 -24.54 -16.31 11.85
CA GLN A 133 -25.01 -17.19 12.88
C GLN A 133 -26.52 -17.07 12.85
N ALA A 134 -27.17 -18.10 12.32
CA ALA A 134 -28.62 -18.22 12.17
C ALA A 134 -29.23 -18.41 13.56
N GLY A 135 -29.09 -17.40 14.42
CA GLY A 135 -29.44 -17.46 15.84
C GLY A 135 -29.89 -16.12 16.43
N TYR A 136 -30.12 -15.09 15.62
CA TYR A 136 -30.66 -13.82 16.12
C TYR A 136 -31.73 -13.24 15.18
N SER A 137 -32.79 -14.01 14.95
CA SER A 137 -34.00 -13.51 14.32
C SER A 137 -35.22 -14.16 14.97
N ASP A 138 -35.48 -13.82 16.23
CA ASP A 138 -36.76 -14.18 16.87
C ASP A 138 -37.33 -13.12 17.83
N LYS A 139 -36.80 -11.89 17.82
CA LYS A 139 -37.43 -10.77 18.55
C LYS A 139 -37.28 -9.46 17.79
N LEU A 140 -38.20 -9.21 16.87
CA LEU A 140 -38.71 -7.88 16.50
C LEU A 140 -39.78 -8.02 15.41
N GLN A 141 -40.86 -8.73 15.73
CA GLN A 141 -42.16 -8.48 15.10
C GLN A 141 -42.97 -7.64 16.07
N GLN A 142 -42.87 -6.31 15.93
CA GLN A 142 -43.90 -5.33 16.28
C GLN A 142 -43.30 -3.93 16.07
N GLY A 143 -43.82 -3.18 15.09
CA GLY A 143 -43.53 -1.75 14.98
C GLY A 143 -43.42 -1.20 13.56
N THR A 144 -44.60 -0.99 12.95
CA THR A 144 -44.96 0.13 12.06
C THR A 144 -44.07 0.50 10.86
N SER A 145 -44.70 0.41 9.69
CA SER A 145 -44.38 1.03 8.41
C SER A 145 -43.72 2.42 8.50
N ASN A 146 -42.48 2.51 8.03
CA ASN A 146 -41.90 3.67 7.35
C ASN A 146 -40.67 3.15 6.59
N ASP A 147 -40.83 2.89 5.30
CA ASP A 147 -39.76 2.41 4.41
C ASP A 147 -38.61 3.44 4.34
N PRO A 148 -37.38 3.09 4.75
CA PRO A 148 -36.22 3.92 4.45
C PRO A 148 -35.84 3.78 2.97
N PRO A 149 -35.28 4.84 2.33
CA PRO A 149 -34.93 4.80 0.92
C PRO A 149 -33.87 3.73 0.68
N ARG A 150 -34.22 2.78 -0.21
CA ARG A 150 -33.39 1.72 -0.78
C ARG A 150 -32.04 2.28 -1.22
N THR A 151 -31.03 2.16 -0.37
CA THR A 151 -29.66 2.54 -0.73
C THR A 151 -29.20 1.61 -1.84
N LYS A 152 -28.91 2.20 -3.01
CA LYS A 152 -28.35 1.49 -4.15
C LYS A 152 -27.04 0.87 -3.68
N ASN A 153 -26.99 -0.46 -3.64
CA ASN A 153 -25.76 -1.22 -3.45
C ASN A 153 -24.72 -0.71 -4.47
N LEU A 154 -23.76 0.06 -3.98
CA LEU A 154 -22.55 0.44 -4.69
C LEU A 154 -21.74 -0.84 -4.93
N ARG A 155 -22.06 -1.50 -6.05
CA ARG A 155 -21.38 -2.69 -6.56
C ARG A 155 -19.98 -2.27 -7.03
N TRP A 156 -19.03 -2.13 -6.10
CA TRP A 156 -17.67 -1.64 -6.33
C TRP A 156 -16.78 -2.57 -7.19
N PHE A 157 -17.25 -3.74 -7.60
CA PHE A 157 -16.50 -4.62 -8.50
C PHE A 157 -17.47 -5.33 -9.45
N SER A 158 -17.86 -4.66 -10.52
CA SER A 158 -18.25 -5.34 -11.75
C SER A 158 -17.33 -4.81 -12.84
N SER A 159 -16.47 -5.70 -13.32
CA SER A 159 -15.56 -5.48 -14.43
C SER A 159 -16.31 -4.92 -15.63
N GLU A 160 -15.77 -3.85 -16.22
CA GLU A 160 -16.22 -3.19 -17.47
C GLU A 160 -16.26 -4.12 -18.71
N GLU A 161 -16.03 -5.43 -18.56
CA GLU A 161 -16.22 -6.42 -19.63
C GLU A 161 -17.69 -6.81 -19.84
N GLU A 162 -18.59 -6.53 -18.89
CA GLU A 162 -20.03 -6.86 -19.01
C GLU A 162 -20.88 -5.71 -19.63
N GLU A 163 -20.35 -4.48 -19.68
CA GLU A 163 -21.11 -3.29 -20.14
C GLU A 163 -21.09 -3.10 -21.67
N ASN A 164 -20.30 -3.89 -22.41
CA ASN A 164 -20.33 -3.92 -23.88
C ASN A 164 -21.32 -4.96 -24.46
N ALA A 165 -21.98 -5.77 -23.63
CA ALA A 165 -22.91 -6.80 -24.10
C ALA A 165 -24.38 -6.35 -24.15
N TYR A 166 -24.74 -5.17 -23.62
CA TYR A 166 -26.14 -4.72 -23.49
C TYR A 166 -26.56 -3.57 -24.42
N LYS A 167 -25.75 -3.21 -25.43
CA LYS A 167 -26.12 -2.17 -26.43
C LYS A 167 -26.73 -2.72 -27.73
N SER A 168 -27.38 -3.88 -27.70
CA SER A 168 -27.90 -4.51 -28.93
C SER A 168 -29.34 -5.01 -28.89
N ALA A 169 -30.18 -4.50 -27.98
CA ALA A 169 -31.62 -4.81 -28.00
C ALA A 169 -32.43 -3.67 -27.39
N ASP A 170 -32.77 -2.66 -28.21
CA ASP A 170 -34.05 -1.96 -28.14
C ASP A 170 -34.20 -1.03 -29.36
N ASP A 171 -34.39 -1.67 -30.51
CA ASP A 171 -35.08 -1.07 -31.65
C ASP A 171 -36.57 -1.41 -31.51
N LYS A 172 -37.40 -0.42 -31.17
CA LYS A 172 -38.80 -0.39 -31.63
C LYS A 172 -39.48 0.98 -31.45
N HIS A 173 -39.91 1.50 -32.60
CA HIS A 173 -40.91 2.56 -32.82
C HIS A 173 -40.50 4.02 -32.58
N SER A 174 -40.09 4.70 -33.65
CA SER A 174 -40.85 5.88 -34.10
C SER A 174 -40.61 6.18 -35.58
N SER A 175 -41.71 6.39 -36.28
CA SER A 175 -41.87 6.56 -37.72
C SER A 175 -41.42 7.94 -38.21
N ARG A 176 -41.32 8.07 -39.55
CA ARG A 176 -41.35 9.31 -40.37
C ARG A 176 -40.06 10.16 -40.33
N SER A 177 -39.42 10.57 -41.43
CA SER A 177 -39.88 10.82 -42.80
C SER A 177 -38.74 10.74 -43.81
N HIS A 178 -39.11 10.45 -45.05
CA HIS A 178 -38.38 10.64 -46.31
C HIS A 178 -37.38 11.81 -46.35
N SER A 179 -36.20 11.54 -46.91
CA SER A 179 -35.55 12.38 -47.93
C SER A 179 -34.53 11.53 -48.69
N ARG A 180 -34.82 11.30 -49.97
CA ARG A 180 -33.98 10.59 -50.93
C ARG A 180 -32.77 11.44 -51.32
N SER A 181 -31.59 10.84 -51.42
CA SER A 181 -30.60 11.17 -52.46
C SER A 181 -29.66 9.98 -52.69
N PRO A 182 -29.39 9.57 -53.94
CA PRO A 182 -28.82 8.27 -54.25
C PRO A 182 -27.31 8.34 -54.52
N GLY A 183 -26.62 7.23 -54.21
CA GLY A 183 -25.49 6.78 -55.03
C GLY A 183 -24.15 6.67 -54.32
N ARG A 184 -23.73 5.41 -54.07
CA ARG A 184 -22.58 4.80 -54.74
C ARG A 184 -22.55 3.29 -54.45
N LYS A 185 -22.22 2.52 -55.48
CA LYS A 185 -22.29 1.06 -55.58
C LYS A 185 -21.22 0.37 -54.70
N PRO A 186 -21.46 -0.86 -54.22
CA PRO A 186 -20.43 -1.71 -53.61
C PRO A 186 -19.67 -2.51 -54.67
N HIS A 187 -18.34 -2.54 -54.55
CA HIS A 187 -17.49 -3.53 -55.23
C HIS A 187 -17.33 -4.74 -54.31
N SER A 188 -17.82 -5.89 -54.76
CA SER A 188 -17.51 -7.22 -54.21
C SER A 188 -16.39 -7.87 -55.05
N PRO A 189 -15.95 -9.12 -54.78
CA PRO A 189 -14.59 -9.42 -54.35
C PRO A 189 -13.82 -10.22 -55.41
N SER A 190 -12.49 -10.32 -55.29
CA SER A 190 -11.70 -11.26 -56.10
C SER A 190 -11.00 -12.30 -55.24
N LYS A 191 -11.31 -13.56 -55.58
CA LYS A 191 -10.71 -14.82 -55.18
C LYS A 191 -9.25 -14.90 -55.63
N LYS A 192 -8.43 -15.69 -54.93
CA LYS A 192 -7.46 -16.69 -55.46
C LYS A 192 -6.70 -17.30 -54.27
N SER A 193 -7.02 -18.53 -53.87
CA SER A 193 -6.48 -19.81 -54.39
C SER A 193 -5.10 -20.15 -53.83
N ALA A 194 -5.06 -21.21 -53.01
CA ALA A 194 -3.88 -21.98 -52.62
C ALA A 194 -3.27 -22.73 -53.83
N PRO A 195 -2.06 -23.32 -53.71
CA PRO A 195 -1.99 -24.72 -53.25
C PRO A 195 -0.75 -25.11 -52.39
N ALA A 196 -0.99 -26.07 -51.48
CA ALA A 196 -0.30 -27.34 -51.14
C ALA A 196 1.25 -27.57 -51.28
N PRO A 197 1.80 -28.58 -50.55
CA PRO A 197 3.12 -28.54 -49.89
C PRO A 197 4.20 -29.43 -50.55
N THR A 198 5.47 -29.26 -50.16
CA THR A 198 6.53 -30.25 -50.40
C THR A 198 7.54 -30.27 -49.25
N GLN A 199 7.89 -31.51 -48.86
CA GLN A 199 8.80 -31.91 -47.80
C GLN A 199 10.29 -31.77 -48.20
N GLN A 200 11.17 -32.09 -47.24
CA GLN A 200 12.58 -32.51 -47.39
C GLN A 200 13.59 -31.36 -47.50
N ASN A 201 14.82 -31.42 -47.01
CA ASN A 201 15.55 -32.17 -45.99
C ASN A 201 16.96 -31.52 -46.01
N LEU A 202 17.70 -31.61 -44.89
CA LEU A 202 19.18 -31.66 -44.84
C LEU A 202 20.05 -30.41 -45.18
N HIS A 203 20.90 -30.10 -44.19
CA HIS A 203 22.36 -29.93 -44.28
C HIS A 203 22.99 -28.53 -44.42
N HIS A 204 23.78 -28.25 -43.36
CA HIS A 204 25.15 -27.73 -43.32
C HIS A 204 25.50 -26.30 -43.81
N GLY A 205 26.09 -25.54 -42.87
CA GLY A 205 27.40 -24.93 -43.11
C GLY A 205 27.43 -23.41 -43.35
N PRO A 206 28.19 -22.64 -42.54
CA PRO A 206 28.45 -21.20 -42.72
C PRO A 206 29.79 -20.99 -43.48
N PRO A 207 30.49 -19.84 -43.39
CA PRO A 207 30.18 -18.42 -43.54
C PRO A 207 31.05 -17.78 -44.66
N GLY A 208 30.88 -16.48 -44.95
CA GLY A 208 31.83 -15.69 -45.75
C GLY A 208 31.11 -14.49 -46.37
N GLY A 209 31.49 -13.25 -46.12
CA GLY A 209 32.84 -12.71 -46.31
C GLY A 209 32.87 -12.05 -47.70
N GLY A 210 32.69 -10.74 -47.76
CA GLY A 210 32.59 -10.03 -49.04
C GLY A 210 32.57 -8.52 -48.89
N ALA A 211 33.75 -7.96 -48.63
CA ALA A 211 34.07 -6.55 -48.88
C ALA A 211 34.23 -6.28 -50.39
N LYS A 212 34.28 -4.98 -50.74
CA LYS A 212 34.44 -4.33 -52.07
C LYS A 212 33.09 -3.92 -52.68
N GLY A 213 32.89 -2.70 -53.16
CA GLY A 213 33.78 -1.59 -53.45
C GLY A 213 33.21 -0.75 -54.60
N ASN A 214 33.62 0.51 -54.68
CA ASN A 214 33.41 1.49 -55.76
C ASN A 214 31.97 1.97 -55.97
N GLY A 215 31.69 3.28 -55.90
CA GLY A 215 32.18 4.30 -56.84
C GLY A 215 31.04 4.47 -57.83
N GLY A 216 30.22 5.52 -57.81
CA GLY A 216 30.54 6.93 -57.83
C GLY A 216 29.69 7.48 -58.97
N ASP A 217 28.80 8.42 -58.71
CA ASP A 217 28.34 9.32 -59.76
C ASP A 217 27.78 10.61 -59.17
N GLN A 218 28.26 11.72 -59.73
CA GLN A 218 27.94 13.08 -59.35
C GLN A 218 26.72 13.54 -60.13
N GLY A 219 25.77 14.20 -59.46
CA GLY A 219 24.59 14.76 -60.09
C GLY A 219 23.87 15.78 -59.23
N CYS A 220 24.43 16.99 -59.21
CA CYS A 220 23.84 18.32 -59.03
C CYS A 220 22.47 18.53 -58.33
N THR A 221 22.43 19.63 -57.56
CA THR A 221 21.27 20.51 -57.28
C THR A 221 20.18 20.03 -56.30
N GLN A 222 20.28 20.41 -55.01
CA GLN A 222 19.60 21.59 -54.45
C GLN A 222 19.76 21.62 -52.92
N GLN A 223 20.06 22.82 -52.42
CA GLN A 223 20.23 23.16 -51.02
C GLN A 223 18.92 22.98 -50.23
N ALA A 224 18.93 22.07 -49.25
CA ALA A 224 18.09 22.14 -48.07
C ALA A 224 18.88 21.46 -46.93
N SER A 225 19.64 22.26 -46.19
CA SER A 225 20.41 21.80 -45.03
C SER A 225 19.48 21.53 -43.85
N SER A 226 18.84 20.35 -43.82
CA SER A 226 18.30 19.76 -42.61
C SER A 226 19.37 18.87 -41.98
N LEU A 227 20.22 19.47 -41.15
CA LEU A 227 21.11 18.69 -40.29
C LEU A 227 20.24 17.82 -39.35
N PRO A 228 20.49 16.51 -39.24
CA PRO A 228 19.83 15.69 -38.23
C PRO A 228 20.30 16.17 -36.86
N VAL A 229 19.37 16.73 -36.07
CA VAL A 229 19.63 17.07 -34.68
C VAL A 229 19.95 15.77 -33.94
N SER A 230 21.24 15.57 -33.69
CA SER A 230 21.74 14.51 -32.83
C SER A 230 21.26 14.77 -31.40
N TRP A 231 20.46 13.85 -30.87
CA TRP A 231 20.03 13.87 -29.47
C TRP A 231 21.21 13.87 -28.47
N ALA A 232 22.43 13.56 -28.90
CA ALA A 232 23.61 13.60 -28.04
C ALA A 232 24.02 15.04 -27.65
N GLU A 233 23.66 16.05 -28.43
CA GLU A 233 24.05 17.45 -28.18
C GLU A 233 23.00 18.22 -27.35
N ALA A 234 21.77 17.70 -27.26
CA ALA A 234 20.73 18.21 -26.37
C ALA A 234 20.93 17.83 -24.90
N VAL A 235 21.84 16.91 -24.59
CA VAL A 235 22.14 16.44 -23.22
C VAL A 235 23.52 16.93 -22.74
N ALA A 236 24.24 17.70 -23.55
CA ALA A 236 25.47 18.33 -23.09
C ALA A 236 25.13 19.39 -22.02
N PRO A 237 25.64 19.27 -20.78
CA PRO A 237 25.38 20.24 -19.74
C PRO A 237 26.10 21.54 -20.11
N LYS A 238 25.37 22.50 -20.69
CA LYS A 238 25.83 23.88 -20.76
C LYS A 238 25.94 24.38 -19.32
N SER A 239 27.16 24.34 -18.81
CA SER A 239 27.58 24.91 -17.54
C SER A 239 27.37 26.42 -17.57
N ALA A 240 26.17 26.85 -17.25
CA ALA A 240 25.90 28.22 -16.84
C ALA A 240 25.65 28.17 -15.34
N CYS A 241 26.51 28.89 -14.61
CA CYS A 241 26.48 29.09 -13.16
C CYS A 241 25.06 29.34 -12.63
N THR A 242 24.39 28.29 -12.16
CA THR A 242 23.27 28.42 -11.25
C THR A 242 23.85 28.77 -9.88
N PRO A 243 23.44 29.89 -9.26
CA PRO A 243 23.89 30.19 -7.90
C PRO A 243 23.48 29.05 -6.97
N PRO A 244 24.33 28.68 -5.98
CA PRO A 244 24.05 27.58 -5.07
C PRO A 244 22.70 27.84 -4.39
N ILE A 245 21.76 26.94 -4.66
CA ILE A 245 20.38 27.04 -4.22
C ILE A 245 20.39 27.12 -2.68
N THR A 246 19.83 28.21 -2.15
CA THR A 246 19.61 28.51 -0.72
C THR A 246 18.70 27.50 0.01
N GLN A 247 18.40 26.35 -0.60
CA GLN A 247 17.64 25.22 -0.02
C GLN A 247 18.38 24.53 1.13
N ASN A 248 19.68 24.79 1.35
CA ASN A 248 20.44 24.13 2.41
C ASN A 248 19.96 24.56 3.82
N VAL A 249 19.61 25.82 4.04
CA VAL A 249 19.30 26.33 5.39
C VAL A 249 18.01 25.74 5.96
N HIS A 250 16.95 25.65 5.16
CA HIS A 250 15.69 25.04 5.60
C HIS A 250 15.82 23.54 5.87
N TYR A 251 16.60 22.83 5.05
CA TYR A 251 16.84 21.40 5.25
C TYR A 251 17.63 21.13 6.55
N GLN A 252 18.64 21.95 6.85
CA GLN A 252 19.40 21.85 8.10
C GLN A 252 18.53 22.14 9.33
N ALA A 253 17.62 23.11 9.25
CA ALA A 253 16.66 23.39 10.32
C ALA A 253 15.75 22.18 10.61
N VAL A 254 15.24 21.53 9.57
CA VAL A 254 14.40 20.33 9.71
C VAL A 254 15.20 19.15 10.28
N ILE A 255 16.47 18.98 9.90
CA ILE A 255 17.35 17.95 10.50
C ILE A 255 17.54 18.22 11.99
N ALA A 256 17.78 19.48 12.39
CA ALA A 256 17.97 19.86 13.78
C ALA A 256 16.70 19.61 14.61
N GLU A 257 15.52 19.96 14.08
CA GLU A 257 14.23 19.72 14.73
C GLU A 257 13.96 18.22 14.91
N ASN A 258 14.19 17.40 13.88
CA ASN A 258 14.05 15.95 13.97
C ASN A 258 15.01 15.33 15.00
N LYS A 259 16.23 15.86 15.12
CA LYS A 259 17.18 15.43 16.16
C LYS A 259 16.66 15.77 17.56
N GLN A 260 16.09 16.95 17.75
CA GLN A 260 15.50 17.36 19.03
C GLN A 260 14.28 16.51 19.40
N LEU A 261 13.41 16.19 18.42
CA LEU A 261 12.25 15.32 18.63
C LEU A 261 12.67 13.91 19.05
N LYS A 262 13.71 13.33 18.42
CA LYS A 262 14.25 12.03 18.83
C LYS A 262 14.74 12.04 20.29
N GLN A 263 15.49 13.07 20.68
CA GLN A 263 15.94 13.21 22.08
C GLN A 263 14.78 13.32 23.08
N ARG A 264 13.66 13.96 22.68
CA ARG A 264 12.45 14.02 23.51
C ARG A 264 11.79 12.65 23.63
N LEU A 265 11.69 11.88 22.54
CA LEU A 265 11.15 10.52 22.55
C LEU A 265 11.97 9.61 23.46
N ASP A 266 13.30 9.59 23.32
CA ASP A 266 14.20 8.81 24.17
C ASP A 266 14.01 9.17 25.66
N LYS A 267 13.82 10.47 25.96
CA LYS A 267 13.55 10.93 27.32
C LYS A 267 12.21 10.39 27.86
N TYR A 268 11.17 10.35 27.03
CA TYR A 268 9.87 9.80 27.44
C TYR A 268 9.90 8.27 27.58
N GLU A 269 10.58 7.56 26.68
CA GLU A 269 10.77 6.10 26.79
C GLU A 269 11.47 5.72 28.09
N ASN A 270 12.57 6.42 28.43
CA ASN A 270 13.27 6.22 29.70
C ASN A 270 12.37 6.53 30.91
N LYS A 271 11.51 7.54 30.82
CA LYS A 271 10.55 7.86 31.89
C LYS A 271 9.47 6.78 32.03
N ILE A 272 8.98 6.23 30.93
CA ILE A 272 8.02 5.11 30.92
C ILE A 272 8.65 3.89 31.58
N MET A 273 9.85 3.48 31.16
CA MET A 273 10.56 2.36 31.80
C MET A 273 10.79 2.57 33.30
N TRP A 274 11.13 3.81 33.69
CA TRP A 274 11.30 4.14 35.11
C TRP A 274 9.98 3.99 35.89
N LEU A 275 8.86 4.48 35.34
CA LEU A 275 7.53 4.33 35.92
C LEU A 275 7.08 2.86 35.99
N GLU A 276 7.34 2.08 34.95
CA GLU A 276 7.07 0.63 34.94
C GLU A 276 7.84 -0.10 36.04
N LYS A 277 9.13 0.26 36.24
CA LYS A 277 9.94 -0.28 37.33
C LYS A 277 9.39 0.10 38.71
N GLN A 278 8.93 1.34 38.89
CA GLN A 278 8.28 1.78 40.13
C GLN A 278 6.97 1.02 40.38
N LEU A 279 6.14 0.83 39.35
CA LEU A 279 4.92 0.03 39.44
C LEU A 279 5.21 -1.43 39.80
N ALA A 280 6.24 -2.04 39.20
CA ALA A 280 6.65 -3.40 39.53
C ALA A 280 7.09 -3.54 41.01
N GLN A 281 7.82 -2.54 41.53
CA GLN A 281 8.22 -2.49 42.95
C GLN A 281 7.01 -2.37 43.87
N LEU A 282 6.05 -1.50 43.55
CA LEU A 282 4.83 -1.31 44.34
C LEU A 282 3.90 -2.52 44.33
N MET A 283 3.82 -3.24 43.21
CA MET A 283 2.97 -4.44 43.09
C MET A 283 3.55 -5.68 43.76
N GLY A 284 4.71 -5.60 44.43
CA GLY A 284 5.33 -6.75 45.09
C GLY A 284 5.72 -7.88 44.12
N ALA A 285 5.74 -7.60 42.82
CA ALA A 285 6.20 -8.52 41.80
C ALA A 285 7.73 -8.55 41.88
N THR A 286 8.26 -9.37 42.80
CA THR A 286 9.64 -9.79 42.70
C THR A 286 9.82 -10.40 41.31
N PRO A 287 10.82 -9.98 40.52
CA PRO A 287 11.05 -10.57 39.22
C PRO A 287 11.27 -12.06 39.47
N LYS A 288 10.37 -12.90 38.95
CA LYS A 288 10.59 -14.34 38.87
C LYS A 288 11.86 -14.52 38.06
N THR A 289 12.98 -14.68 38.76
CA THR A 289 14.22 -15.19 38.21
C THR A 289 13.85 -16.49 37.52
N THR A 290 13.75 -16.45 36.19
CA THR A 290 13.63 -17.64 35.36
C THR A 290 14.93 -18.39 35.52
N VAL A 291 14.96 -19.27 36.52
CA VAL A 291 16.01 -20.26 36.69
C VAL A 291 15.94 -21.19 35.49
N GLN A 292 16.92 -21.07 34.62
CA GLN A 292 17.34 -22.13 33.71
C GLN A 292 17.83 -23.31 34.57
N ALA A 293 16.92 -24.21 34.93
CA ALA A 293 17.27 -25.53 35.46
C ALA A 293 16.24 -26.53 34.98
N SER A 294 16.42 -27.03 33.76
CA SER A 294 15.69 -28.17 33.23
C SER A 294 16.58 -28.93 32.26
N GLN A 295 17.62 -29.58 32.81
CA GLN A 295 18.30 -30.72 32.19
C GLN A 295 18.73 -31.68 33.29
N ASN A 296 17.84 -32.59 33.66
CA ASN A 296 18.11 -33.99 34.01
C ASN A 296 16.92 -34.53 34.79
N LEU A 297 16.14 -35.39 34.14
CA LEU A 297 15.60 -36.61 34.76
C LEU A 297 15.08 -37.51 33.64
N THR A 298 16.03 -38.31 33.21
CA THR A 298 15.94 -39.51 32.39
C THR A 298 15.05 -40.56 33.08
N SER A 299 14.07 -41.04 32.31
CA SER A 299 13.58 -42.43 32.21
C SER A 299 13.39 -43.27 33.48
N GLN A 300 12.18 -43.82 33.68
CA GLN A 300 11.87 -45.28 33.67
C GLN A 300 10.37 -45.55 33.97
N PRO A 301 9.86 -46.77 33.67
CA PRO A 301 8.56 -46.94 33.04
C PRO A 301 7.48 -47.63 33.90
N SER A 302 6.25 -47.55 33.37
CA SER A 302 5.10 -48.45 33.52
C SER A 302 5.19 -49.63 34.51
N GLU A 303 4.24 -49.69 35.44
CA GLU A 303 3.69 -50.97 35.91
C GLU A 303 2.20 -50.85 36.25
N LYS A 304 1.46 -51.87 35.79
CA LYS A 304 0.04 -52.13 35.99
C LYS A 304 -0.21 -52.54 37.44
N LEU A 305 -1.41 -52.28 37.99
CA LEU A 305 -2.34 -53.30 38.54
C LEU A 305 -3.38 -52.69 39.50
N ARG A 306 -4.61 -53.21 39.34
CA ARG A 306 -5.61 -53.59 40.35
C ARG A 306 -6.54 -52.56 40.99
N ASP A 307 -7.81 -52.82 40.69
CA ASP A 307 -8.99 -52.74 41.55
C ASP A 307 -8.73 -53.27 42.97
N ASN A 308 -9.22 -52.59 44.01
CA ASN A 308 -10.21 -53.13 44.98
C ASN A 308 -10.55 -52.16 46.13
N GLU A 309 -11.85 -52.19 46.48
CA GLU A 309 -12.44 -52.12 47.83
C GLU A 309 -12.42 -50.84 48.68
N HIS A 310 -13.62 -50.24 48.77
CA HIS A 310 -14.52 -50.29 49.93
C HIS A 310 -13.86 -50.28 51.32
N ILE A 311 -13.82 -49.10 51.97
CA ILE A 311 -13.69 -48.98 53.43
C ILE A 311 -14.68 -47.93 53.96
N GLN A 312 -15.35 -48.33 55.05
CA GLN A 312 -16.36 -47.66 55.86
C GLN A 312 -15.97 -46.28 56.45
N PRO A 313 -16.96 -45.49 56.89
CA PRO A 313 -16.75 -44.21 57.57
C PRO A 313 -16.40 -44.40 59.05
N GLN A 314 -15.30 -43.80 59.51
CA GLN A 314 -14.98 -43.70 60.94
C GLN A 314 -15.22 -42.28 61.48
N SER A 315 -16.00 -42.27 62.56
CA SER A 315 -16.19 -41.31 63.65
C SER A 315 -15.32 -40.05 63.71
N THR A 316 -16.01 -38.93 63.81
CA THR A 316 -15.54 -37.60 64.22
C THR A 316 -15.20 -37.53 65.73
N PRO A 317 -14.08 -36.90 66.14
CA PRO A 317 -13.86 -36.45 67.52
C PRO A 317 -14.54 -35.09 67.81
N PRO A 318 -14.76 -34.74 69.08
CA PRO A 318 -15.55 -33.58 69.49
C PRO A 318 -14.82 -32.27 69.20
N ARG A 319 -15.59 -31.29 68.68
CA ARG A 319 -15.17 -29.90 68.48
C ARG A 319 -15.12 -29.17 69.83
N ASP A 320 -13.95 -28.71 70.21
CA ASP A 320 -13.79 -27.63 71.20
C ASP A 320 -14.20 -26.28 70.57
N PRO A 321 -14.86 -25.39 71.33
CA PRO A 321 -15.25 -24.07 70.86
C PRO A 321 -14.08 -23.09 70.98
N VAL A 322 -13.17 -23.06 70.00
CA VAL A 322 -12.24 -21.93 69.84
C VAL A 322 -13.00 -20.79 69.18
N ALA A 323 -13.83 -20.10 69.97
CA ALA A 323 -14.43 -18.86 69.60
C ALA A 323 -13.39 -17.73 69.75
N ASN A 324 -13.40 -16.80 68.79
CA ASN A 324 -13.05 -15.38 68.98
C ASN A 324 -11.60 -14.91 68.73
N ILE A 325 -10.95 -15.34 67.65
CA ILE A 325 -9.74 -14.65 67.09
C ILE A 325 -9.98 -14.11 65.66
N GLY A 326 -11.13 -14.37 65.05
CA GLY A 326 -11.41 -14.03 63.64
C GLY A 326 -11.86 -12.59 63.34
N THR A 327 -12.10 -11.75 64.35
CA THR A 327 -12.71 -10.41 64.14
C THR A 327 -11.69 -9.28 63.93
N GLU A 328 -10.45 -9.43 64.38
CA GLU A 328 -9.42 -8.40 64.16
C GLU A 328 -8.80 -8.48 62.75
N GLN A 329 -8.71 -9.67 62.17
CA GLN A 329 -8.17 -9.85 60.80
C GLN A 329 -9.12 -9.33 59.71
N THR A 330 -10.43 -9.23 59.97
CA THR A 330 -11.37 -8.67 58.99
C THR A 330 -11.30 -7.14 58.94
N ALA A 331 -11.00 -6.48 60.07
CA ALA A 331 -10.84 -5.03 60.12
C ALA A 331 -9.62 -4.53 59.34
N THR A 332 -8.49 -5.25 59.38
CA THR A 332 -7.27 -4.88 58.64
C THR A 332 -7.37 -5.14 57.13
N ASN A 333 -8.13 -6.16 56.71
CA ASN A 333 -8.40 -6.39 55.30
C ASN A 333 -9.32 -5.31 54.70
N LEU A 334 -10.28 -4.81 55.48
CA LEU A 334 -11.20 -3.75 55.02
C LEU A 334 -10.46 -2.42 54.78
N THR A 335 -9.53 -2.05 55.65
CA THR A 335 -8.75 -0.81 55.50
C THR A 335 -7.80 -0.86 54.30
N LEU A 336 -7.17 -2.01 54.04
CA LEU A 336 -6.32 -2.20 52.87
C LEU A 336 -7.11 -2.11 51.56
N GLN A 337 -8.30 -2.72 51.52
CA GLN A 337 -9.18 -2.64 50.34
C GLN A 337 -9.63 -1.19 50.06
N GLN A 338 -9.96 -0.44 51.11
CA GLN A 338 -10.34 0.98 50.99
C GLN A 338 -9.17 1.83 50.48
N GLN A 339 -7.96 1.60 50.98
CA GLN A 339 -6.76 2.31 50.51
C GLN A 339 -6.46 2.01 49.04
N LEU A 340 -6.61 0.76 48.61
CA LEU A 340 -6.41 0.36 47.22
C LEU A 340 -7.45 1.03 46.29
N GLN A 341 -8.69 1.14 46.72
CA GLN A 341 -9.75 1.81 45.96
C GLN A 341 -9.49 3.32 45.82
N LEU A 342 -9.04 3.99 46.88
CA LEU A 342 -8.65 5.41 46.82
C LEU A 342 -7.45 5.63 45.89
N MET A 343 -6.45 4.75 45.94
CA MET A 343 -5.29 4.81 45.04
C MET A 343 -5.71 4.65 43.58
N GLN A 344 -6.59 3.70 43.26
CA GLN A 344 -7.12 3.52 41.91
C GLN A 344 -7.89 4.77 41.43
N GLN A 345 -8.71 5.36 42.29
CA GLN A 345 -9.44 6.59 41.96
C GLN A 345 -8.49 7.76 41.68
N HIS A 346 -7.43 7.92 42.47
CA HIS A 346 -6.42 8.95 42.24
C HIS A 346 -5.68 8.75 40.91
N ILE A 347 -5.30 7.51 40.57
CA ILE A 347 -4.65 7.21 39.27
C ILE A 347 -5.58 7.55 38.10
N LEU A 348 -6.87 7.22 38.19
CA LEU A 348 -7.85 7.56 37.16
C LEU A 348 -8.00 9.07 36.99
N GLN A 349 -8.10 9.82 38.09
CA GLN A 349 -8.18 11.29 38.04
C GLN A 349 -6.91 11.91 37.45
N GLN A 350 -5.73 11.40 37.81
CA GLN A 350 -4.46 11.88 37.29
C GLN A 350 -4.31 11.63 35.79
N THR A 351 -4.71 10.43 35.32
CA THR A 351 -4.67 10.09 33.89
C THR A 351 -5.67 10.88 33.08
N GLU A 352 -6.88 11.14 33.62
CA GLU A 352 -7.86 12.02 32.98
C GLU A 352 -7.34 13.46 32.84
N ALA A 353 -6.72 14.00 33.89
CA ALA A 353 -6.10 15.32 33.84
C ALA A 353 -4.97 15.39 32.80
N GLN A 354 -4.12 14.36 32.73
CA GLN A 354 -3.06 14.28 31.73
C GLN A 354 -3.61 14.20 30.29
N MET A 355 -4.66 13.40 30.05
CA MET A 355 -5.30 13.32 28.74
C MET A 355 -5.94 14.66 28.33
N LYS A 356 -6.58 15.37 29.28
CA LYS A 356 -7.13 16.70 29.04
C LYS A 356 -6.03 17.70 28.65
N GLN A 357 -4.91 17.69 29.35
CA GLN A 357 -3.75 18.54 29.00
C GLN A 357 -3.22 18.21 27.60
N PHE A 358 -3.03 16.93 27.30
CA PHE A 358 -2.56 16.48 25.98
C PHE A 358 -3.51 16.92 24.85
N PHE A 359 -4.82 16.87 25.09
CA PHE A 359 -5.81 17.30 24.11
C PHE A 359 -5.74 18.80 23.83
N VAL A 360 -5.50 19.64 24.85
CA VAL A 360 -5.29 21.09 24.66
C VAL A 360 -4.04 21.34 23.83
N GLU A 361 -2.91 20.71 24.16
CA GLU A 361 -1.65 20.83 23.41
C GLU A 361 -1.83 20.39 21.94
N PHE A 362 -2.59 19.32 21.71
CA PHE A 362 -2.91 18.85 20.36
C PHE A 362 -3.75 19.86 19.57
N GLN A 363 -4.73 20.51 20.21
CA GLN A 363 -5.52 21.56 19.55
C GLN A 363 -4.69 22.79 19.21
N ASP A 364 -3.79 23.20 20.09
CA ASP A 364 -2.89 24.33 19.83
C ASP A 364 -1.92 24.02 18.69
N LEU A 365 -1.37 22.79 18.64
CA LEU A 365 -0.55 22.35 17.52
C LEU A 365 -1.34 22.38 16.20
N LYS A 366 -2.59 21.90 16.21
CA LYS A 366 -3.48 21.96 15.04
C LYS A 366 -3.70 23.40 14.58
N ARG A 367 -3.96 24.33 15.51
CA ARG A 367 -4.13 25.76 15.21
C ARG A 367 -2.85 26.34 14.59
N TYR A 368 -1.69 26.03 15.18
CA TYR A 368 -0.39 26.47 14.69
C TYR A 368 -0.09 26.00 13.24
N VAL A 369 -0.39 24.74 12.93
CA VAL A 369 -0.22 24.19 11.58
C VAL A 369 -1.11 24.90 10.58
N HIS A 370 -2.39 25.14 10.91
CA HIS A 370 -3.30 25.90 10.04
C HIS A 370 -2.81 27.33 9.80
N GLU A 371 -2.41 28.06 10.84
CA GLU A 371 -1.87 29.42 10.68
C GLU A 371 -0.59 29.45 9.82
N SER A 372 0.27 28.42 9.95
CA SER A 372 1.49 28.31 9.17
C SER A 372 1.19 28.05 7.69
N LEU A 373 0.20 27.20 7.38
CA LEU A 373 -0.25 26.95 6.02
C LEU A 373 -0.89 28.20 5.38
N ASP A 374 -1.65 28.96 6.15
CA ASP A 374 -2.24 30.22 5.68
C ASP A 374 -1.16 31.27 5.39
N LYS A 375 -0.15 31.40 6.26
CA LYS A 375 1.00 32.29 6.05
C LYS A 375 1.76 31.90 4.78
N GLU A 376 2.00 30.61 4.55
CA GLU A 376 2.69 30.12 3.36
C GLU A 376 1.87 30.35 2.08
N THR A 377 0.55 30.14 2.14
CA THR A 377 -0.36 30.41 1.02
C THR A 377 -0.38 31.90 0.66
N LYS A 378 -0.36 32.80 1.66
CA LYS A 378 -0.24 34.25 1.46
C LYS A 378 1.11 34.63 0.84
N ARG A 379 2.22 34.01 1.28
CA ARG A 379 3.55 34.22 0.68
C ARG A 379 3.57 33.81 -0.79
N ARG A 380 3.00 32.66 -1.12
CA ARG A 380 2.88 32.17 -2.51
C ARG A 380 2.06 33.10 -3.38
N ARG A 381 0.91 33.59 -2.90
CA ARG A 381 0.09 34.58 -3.63
C ARG A 381 0.84 35.90 -3.88
N LYS A 382 1.61 36.37 -2.90
CA LYS A 382 2.42 37.59 -3.05
C LYS A 382 3.58 37.41 -4.04
N GLN A 383 4.17 36.21 -4.11
CA GLN A 383 5.22 35.89 -5.10
C GLN A 383 4.66 35.66 -6.52
N SER A 384 3.43 35.15 -6.63
CA SER A 384 2.80 34.88 -7.93
C SER A 384 2.12 36.09 -8.57
N GLN A 385 2.02 37.24 -7.87
CA GLN A 385 1.49 38.44 -8.50
C GLN A 385 2.46 38.90 -9.59
N PRO A 386 2.01 38.93 -10.87
CA PRO A 386 2.89 39.26 -11.98
C PRO A 386 3.35 40.71 -11.86
N ARG A 387 4.67 40.91 -11.90
CA ARG A 387 5.36 42.20 -11.86
C ARG A 387 5.01 43.14 -13.03
N SER A 388 4.10 42.73 -13.92
CA SER A 388 3.73 43.41 -15.16
C SER A 388 2.81 44.63 -14.96
N GLN A 389 2.28 44.88 -13.76
CA GLN A 389 1.50 46.09 -13.48
C GLN A 389 2.33 47.25 -12.91
N GLU A 390 3.51 47.01 -12.33
CA GLU A 390 4.38 48.09 -11.82
C GLU A 390 5.15 48.82 -12.94
N SER A 391 5.41 48.16 -14.07
CA SER A 391 6.08 48.81 -15.21
C SER A 391 5.17 49.78 -15.97
N ASN A 392 3.85 49.66 -15.86
CA ASN A 392 2.93 50.53 -16.61
C ASN A 392 2.64 51.86 -15.89
N ALA A 393 2.62 51.86 -14.55
CA ALA A 393 2.43 53.10 -13.76
C ALA A 393 3.65 54.04 -13.80
N LYS A 394 4.86 53.52 -14.06
CA LYS A 394 6.07 54.34 -14.14
C LYS A 394 6.30 54.97 -15.52
N SER A 395 5.58 54.54 -16.56
CA SER A 395 5.71 55.12 -17.92
C SER A 395 4.73 56.27 -18.20
N MET A 396 3.69 56.47 -17.38
CA MET A 396 2.73 57.57 -17.56
C MET A 396 3.08 58.87 -16.80
N LEU A 397 4.20 58.93 -16.06
CA LEU A 397 4.60 60.12 -15.29
C LEU A 397 5.83 60.87 -15.85
N THR A 398 6.31 60.53 -17.06
CA THR A 398 7.47 61.20 -17.68
C THR A 398 7.17 61.90 -19.01
N SER A 399 5.90 62.15 -19.35
CA SER A 399 5.53 62.75 -20.66
C SER A 399 5.21 64.26 -20.66
N ASP A 400 5.33 64.98 -19.53
CA ASP A 400 4.90 66.39 -19.44
C ASP A 400 6.02 67.40 -19.11
N ALA A 401 7.23 67.23 -19.66
CA ALA A 401 8.31 68.19 -19.43
C ALA A 401 9.24 68.39 -20.63
N GLU A 402 8.71 68.82 -21.79
CA GLU A 402 9.53 69.46 -22.83
C GLU A 402 8.68 70.35 -23.75
N SER A 403 8.26 71.50 -23.21
CA SER A 403 7.74 72.63 -23.99
C SER A 403 8.70 73.80 -23.81
N THR A 404 9.78 73.80 -24.58
CA THR A 404 10.68 74.94 -24.76
C THR A 404 9.95 76.08 -25.47
N PRO A 405 9.88 77.30 -24.91
CA PRO A 405 9.41 78.48 -25.63
C PRO A 405 10.52 79.00 -26.55
N THR A 406 10.27 78.96 -27.86
CA THR A 406 11.07 79.67 -28.86
C THR A 406 10.86 81.18 -28.70
N SER A 407 11.85 81.85 -28.13
CA SER A 407 11.96 83.31 -28.08
C SER A 407 12.44 83.83 -29.44
N SER A 408 11.53 84.47 -30.17
CA SER A 408 11.83 85.26 -31.37
C SER A 408 12.28 86.66 -30.94
N HIS A 409 13.60 86.89 -30.91
CA HIS A 409 14.17 88.23 -30.77
C HIS A 409 14.28 88.86 -32.16
N HIS A 410 13.34 89.75 -32.49
CA HIS A 410 13.56 90.80 -33.48
C HIS A 410 14.16 92.00 -32.75
N GLY A 411 15.39 92.34 -33.10
CA GLY A 411 16.03 93.60 -32.78
C GLY A 411 16.03 94.50 -34.01
N ASN A 412 15.64 95.74 -33.79
CA ASN A 412 15.97 96.91 -34.61
C ASN A 412 16.59 97.93 -33.65
#